data_AF-A0A7S6N3N8-F1
#
_entry.id   AF-A0A7S6N3N8-F1
#
_cell.length_a   1.000
_cell.length_b   1.000
_cell.length_c   1.000
_cell.angle_alpha   90.00
_cell.angle_beta   90.00
_cell.angle_gamma   90.00
#
_symmetry.space_group_name_H-M   'P 1'
#
loop_
_entity.id
_entity.type
_entity.pdbx_description
1 polymer ?
#
loop_
_entity_poly.entity_id
_entity_poly.type
_entity_poly.pdbx_seq_one_letter_code
_entity_poly.pdbx_strand_id
1 'polypeptide(L)' 'MVTRVNRKPQPAPAEPHVHGPGCDHDHDHHDHAPAEPYRRKTPKLGRNDPCHCGSGKKYKKCHGA' A
#
# COMPACT_ATOMS: atom_id res chain seq x y z
N MET A 1 6.11 -20.91 30.38
CA MET A 1 4.98 -20.20 29.75
C MET A 1 5.52 -18.87 29.26
N VAL A 2 6.21 -18.82 28.12
CA VAL A 2 6.87 -17.60 27.64
C VAL A 2 5.90 -16.84 26.73
N THR A 3 5.33 -15.76 27.24
CA THR A 3 4.55 -14.80 26.44
C THR A 3 5.47 -14.22 25.37
N ARG A 4 5.37 -14.72 24.13
CA ARG A 4 6.08 -14.14 22.97
C ARG A 4 5.60 -12.71 22.79
N VAL A 5 6.40 -11.77 23.28
CA VAL A 5 6.24 -10.34 23.07
C VAL A 5 6.19 -10.10 21.55
N ASN A 6 5.10 -9.48 21.11
CA ASN A 6 4.79 -9.17 19.73
C ASN A 6 5.82 -8.14 19.19
N ARG A 7 6.92 -8.64 18.61
CA ARG A 7 7.94 -7.81 17.95
C ARG A 7 7.31 -7.15 16.72
N LYS A 8 7.04 -5.84 16.81
CA LYS A 8 6.74 -5.00 15.65
C LYS A 8 7.89 -5.18 14.65
N PRO A 9 7.64 -5.53 13.38
CA PRO A 9 8.68 -5.47 12.36
C PRO A 9 9.02 -3.99 12.13
N GLN A 10 10.27 -3.63 12.40
CA GLN A 10 10.83 -2.33 12.02
C GLN A 10 10.85 -2.26 10.48
N PRO A 11 10.54 -1.11 9.85
CA PRO A 11 10.80 -0.95 8.42
C PRO A 11 12.30 -1.12 8.19
N ALA A 12 12.67 -2.05 7.31
CA ALA A 12 14.05 -2.21 6.89
C ALA A 12 14.57 -0.86 6.35
N PRO A 13 15.83 -0.48 6.62
CA PRO A 13 16.42 0.64 5.90
C PRO A 13 16.34 0.33 4.41
N ALA A 14 15.88 1.31 3.62
CA ALA A 14 15.74 1.16 2.19
C ALA A 14 17.11 0.79 1.60
N GLU A 15 17.25 -0.45 1.14
CA GLU A 15 18.40 -0.82 0.34
C GLU A 15 18.37 0.05 -0.93
N PRO A 16 19.47 0.73 -1.29
CA PRO A 16 19.54 1.46 -2.54
C PRO A 16 19.37 0.43 -3.66
N HIS A 17 18.21 0.47 -4.30
CA HIS A 17 17.91 -0.35 -5.45
C HIS A 17 18.91 0.00 -6.55
N VAL A 18 19.63 -1.00 -7.06
CA VAL A 18 20.70 -0.79 -8.05
C VAL A 18 20.06 -0.46 -9.40
N HIS A 19 20.13 0.81 -9.80
CA HIS A 19 19.81 1.24 -11.15
C HIS A 19 20.93 0.82 -12.12
N GLY A 20 20.58 0.10 -13.18
CA GLY A 20 21.54 -0.36 -14.18
C GLY A 20 22.25 0.80 -14.90
N PRO A 21 23.43 0.57 -15.50
CA PRO A 21 24.23 1.64 -16.11
C PRO A 21 23.47 2.29 -17.28
N GLY A 22 22.92 3.50 -17.05
CA GLY A 22 22.24 4.31 -18.07
C GLY A 22 20.85 4.88 -17.70
N CYS A 23 20.37 4.72 -16.47
CA CYS A 23 19.14 5.39 -16.03
C CYS A 23 19.45 6.60 -15.13
N ASP A 24 19.72 7.76 -15.75
CA ASP A 24 19.65 9.08 -15.12
C ASP A 24 18.17 9.41 -14.83
N HIS A 25 17.65 8.89 -13.73
CA HIS A 25 16.43 9.42 -13.13
C HIS A 25 16.78 9.85 -11.72
N ASP A 26 16.99 11.16 -11.57
CA ASP A 26 17.20 11.82 -10.28
C ASP A 26 15.88 11.73 -9.50
N HIS A 27 15.78 10.70 -8.65
CA HIS A 27 14.67 10.58 -7.73
C HIS A 27 14.95 11.52 -6.56
N ASP A 28 14.46 12.76 -6.69
CA ASP A 28 14.38 13.72 -5.60
C ASP A 28 13.72 13.04 -4.39
N HIS A 29 14.55 12.77 -3.39
CA HIS A 29 14.18 12.04 -2.20
C HIS A 29 13.47 13.02 -1.25
N HIS A 30 12.26 13.45 -1.66
CA HIS A 30 11.38 14.21 -0.79
C HIS A 30 11.23 13.47 0.53
N ASP A 31 11.76 14.09 1.60
CA ASP A 31 11.71 13.59 2.96
C ASP A 31 10.25 13.57 3.42
N HIS A 32 9.58 12.48 3.08
CA HIS A 32 8.23 12.20 3.50
C HIS A 32 8.33 11.69 4.93
N ALA A 33 8.16 12.60 5.89
CA ALA A 33 8.07 12.26 7.31
C ALA A 33 7.17 11.03 7.49
N PRO A 34 7.55 10.06 8.34
CA PRO A 34 6.84 8.80 8.45
C PRO A 34 5.42 9.04 8.96
N ALA A 35 4.45 9.01 8.05
CA ALA A 35 3.04 9.02 8.40
C ALA A 35 2.68 7.66 9.01
N GLU A 36 2.00 7.67 10.16
CA GLU A 36 1.47 6.46 10.76
C GLU A 36 0.55 5.72 9.78
N PRO A 37 0.69 4.40 9.61
CA PRO A 37 -0.08 3.65 8.62
C PRO A 37 -1.57 3.66 8.98
N TYR A 38 -2.38 4.32 8.15
CA TYR A 38 -3.83 4.34 8.32
C TYR A 38 -4.42 2.93 8.12
N ARG A 39 -4.90 2.32 9.20
CA ARG A 39 -5.69 1.09 9.13
C ARG A 39 -7.14 1.41 8.81
N ARG A 40 -7.56 1.00 7.61
CA ARG A 40 -8.98 1.02 7.22
C ARG A 40 -9.79 0.12 8.15
N LYS A 41 -10.86 0.67 8.71
CA LYS A 41 -11.84 -0.09 9.52
C LYS A 41 -12.66 -1.05 8.66
N THR A 42 -12.81 -0.76 7.36
CA THR A 42 -13.60 -1.53 6.41
C THR A 42 -12.73 -2.32 5.43
N PRO A 43 -13.20 -3.50 4.99
CA PRO A 43 -12.50 -4.28 3.98
C PRO A 43 -12.40 -3.51 2.66
N LYS A 44 -11.30 -3.71 1.92
CA LYS A 44 -11.16 -3.17 0.56
C LYS A 44 -12.21 -3.83 -0.32
N LEU A 45 -13.06 -3.02 -0.95
CA LEU A 45 -14.05 -3.48 -1.92
C LEU A 45 -13.32 -4.22 -3.05
N GLY A 46 -13.65 -5.50 -3.23
CA GLY A 46 -13.02 -6.34 -4.25
C GLY A 46 -13.44 -5.93 -5.66
N ARG A 47 -12.57 -6.17 -6.66
CA ARG A 47 -12.84 -5.80 -8.06
C ARG A 47 -14.11 -6.46 -8.64
N ASN A 48 -14.54 -7.59 -8.08
CA ASN A 48 -15.78 -8.31 -8.46
C ASN A 48 -16.99 -8.02 -7.56
N ASP A 49 -16.83 -7.31 -6.44
CA ASP A 49 -17.90 -7.02 -5.48
C ASP A 49 -18.95 -6.06 -6.07
N PRO A 50 -20.22 -6.04 -5.62
CA PRO A 50 -21.16 -4.98 -5.96
C PRO A 50 -20.57 -3.59 -5.76
N CYS A 51 -20.80 -2.70 -6.72
CA CYS A 51 -20.29 -1.34 -6.63
C CYS A 51 -21.01 -0.55 -5.54
N HIS A 52 -20.23 0.18 -4.73
CA HIS A 52 -20.74 0.97 -3.60
C HIS A 52 -21.73 2.09 -4.01
N CYS A 53 -21.82 2.43 -5.29
CA CYS A 53 -22.77 3.39 -5.84
C CYS A 53 -24.21 2.84 -5.97
N GLY A 54 -24.45 1.58 -5.59
CA GLY A 54 -25.80 0.98 -5.61
C GLY A 54 -26.31 0.57 -7.00
N SER A 55 -25.49 0.66 -8.05
CA SER A 55 -25.93 0.34 -9.43
C SER A 55 -26.11 -1.16 -9.73
N GLY A 56 -25.88 -2.06 -8.76
CA GLY A 56 -25.96 -3.52 -8.94
C GLY A 56 -24.87 -4.13 -9.85
N LYS A 57 -24.03 -3.31 -10.48
CA LYS A 57 -22.91 -3.74 -11.32
C LYS A 57 -21.69 -4.09 -10.46
N LYS A 58 -20.84 -5.02 -10.93
CA LYS A 58 -19.54 -5.33 -10.30
C LYS A 58 -18.65 -4.09 -10.30
N TYR A 59 -17.87 -3.86 -9.24
CA TYR A 59 -17.00 -2.69 -9.06
C TYR A 59 -16.15 -2.41 -10.30
N LYS A 60 -15.50 -3.44 -10.88
CA LYS A 60 -14.70 -3.34 -12.12
C LYS A 60 -15.41 -2.82 -13.36
N LYS A 61 -16.74 -2.89 -13.39
CA LYS A 61 -17.59 -2.46 -14.53
C LYS A 61 -18.30 -1.15 -14.24
N CYS A 62 -17.95 -0.48 -13.14
CA CYS A 62 -18.55 0.76 -12.70
C CYS A 62 -17.48 1.76 -12.26
N HIS A 63 -17.02 1.70 -11.00
CA HIS A 63 -16.03 2.65 -10.46
C HIS A 63 -14.59 2.10 -10.41
N GLY A 64 -14.39 0.86 -10.88
CA GLY A 64 -13.09 0.20 -10.92
C GLY A 64 -12.41 0.22 -12.28
N ALA A 65 -12.80 1.13 -13.18
CA ALA A 65 -12.13 1.34 -14.46
C ALA A 65 -10.73 1.91 -14.22
#